data_AF-A0A2S2FG61-F1
#
_entry.id   AF-A0A2S2FG61-F1
#
_cell.length_a   1.000
_cell.length_b   1.000
_cell.length_c   1.000
_cell.angle_alpha   90.00
_cell.angle_beta   90.00
_cell.angle_gamma   90.00
#
_symmetry.space_group_name_H-M   'P 1'
#
loop_
_entity.id
_entity.type
_entity.pdbx_description
1 polymer ?
#
loop_
_entity_poly.entity_id
_entity_poly.type
_entity_poly.pdbx_seq_one_letter_code
_entity_poly.pdbx_strand_id
1 'polypeptide(L)'
;MTSPAFVTCDLLDDHPEKDIQTLIPSLDGRFFKSYGARKSFGGQIVTVKCFEDNSRVKELLATDGTGKVLVVDGGASMRCALMGDMIAESAVKNHWNGVVIYGCVRDVDAIAELDLGIHALASIPQKSNRKGIGEVDVPLYFGSVTFNSGDFIYADNNGIVVAKEKLVDL
;
A
#
# COMPACT_ATOMS: atom_id res chain seq x y z
N MET A 1 11.62 -19.99 8.87
CA MET A 1 11.38 -18.62 8.35
C MET A 1 12.11 -18.54 7.03
N THR A 2 11.40 -18.36 5.93
CA THR A 2 12.01 -18.02 4.63
C THR A 2 12.60 -16.61 4.74
N SER A 3 13.82 -16.41 4.22
CA SER A 3 14.38 -15.06 4.12
C SER A 3 13.42 -14.14 3.36
N PRO A 4 13.33 -12.85 3.73
CA PRO A 4 12.57 -11.88 2.95
C PRO A 4 13.15 -11.82 1.52
N ALA A 5 12.28 -11.62 0.52
CA ALA A 5 12.69 -11.53 -0.88
C ALA A 5 13.65 -10.35 -1.13
N PHE A 6 13.54 -9.29 -0.34
CA PHE A 6 14.43 -8.14 -0.30
C PHE A 6 14.29 -7.38 1.04
N VAL A 7 15.24 -6.50 1.32
CA VAL A 7 15.20 -5.49 2.40
C VAL A 7 15.33 -4.11 1.77
N THR A 8 14.54 -3.13 2.20
CA THR A 8 14.52 -1.80 1.57
C THR A 8 15.84 -1.04 1.74
N CYS A 9 16.58 -1.27 2.82
CA CYS A 9 17.93 -0.75 3.02
C CYS A 9 18.89 -1.25 1.92
N ASP A 10 18.92 -2.57 1.69
CA ASP A 10 19.78 -3.18 0.67
C ASP A 10 19.42 -2.65 -0.73
N LEU A 11 18.13 -2.46 -1.03
CA LEU A 11 17.70 -1.86 -2.31
C LEU A 11 18.25 -0.45 -2.55
N LEU A 12 18.45 0.35 -1.50
CA LEU A 12 19.04 1.69 -1.61
C LEU A 12 20.56 1.60 -1.78
N ASP A 13 21.21 0.70 -1.04
CA ASP A 13 22.67 0.53 -1.04
C ASP A 13 23.17 -0.14 -2.33
N ASP A 14 22.40 -1.08 -2.90
CA ASP A 14 22.74 -1.84 -4.11
C ASP A 14 22.45 -1.08 -5.41
N HIS A 15 21.69 0.02 -5.35
CA HIS A 15 21.30 0.84 -6.50
C HIS A 15 21.56 2.34 -6.33
N PRO A 16 22.77 2.76 -5.93
CA PRO A 16 23.09 4.16 -5.61
C PRO A 16 22.99 5.09 -6.84
N GLU A 17 23.04 4.54 -8.05
CA GLU A 17 22.91 5.28 -9.30
C GLU A 17 21.46 5.54 -9.72
N LYS A 18 20.49 4.84 -9.12
CA LYS A 18 19.08 4.92 -9.51
C LYS A 18 18.35 6.02 -8.74
N ASP A 19 17.39 6.64 -9.42
CA ASP A 19 16.48 7.61 -8.83
C ASP A 19 15.41 6.89 -7.99
N ILE A 20 15.78 6.50 -6.77
CA ILE A 20 14.90 5.85 -5.79
C ILE A 20 14.39 6.90 -4.80
N GLN A 21 13.08 7.04 -4.74
CA GLN A 21 12.41 7.91 -3.78
C GLN A 21 12.15 7.15 -2.48
N THR A 22 12.47 7.75 -1.34
CA THR A 22 12.17 7.19 -0.02
C THR A 22 11.03 7.98 0.63
N LEU A 23 9.97 7.28 1.04
CA LEU A 23 8.87 7.92 1.76
C LEU A 23 9.31 8.35 3.14
N ILE A 24 9.09 9.61 3.47
CA ILE A 24 9.45 10.13 4.80
C ILE A 24 8.64 9.42 5.90
N PRO A 25 9.26 9.08 7.03
CA PRO A 25 8.64 8.22 8.05
C PRO A 25 7.45 8.86 8.77
N SER A 26 7.38 10.21 8.82
CA SER A 26 6.35 10.97 9.51
C SER A 26 5.66 11.96 8.58
N LEU A 27 4.33 11.85 8.47
CA LEU A 27 3.45 12.75 7.75
C LEU A 27 2.52 13.42 8.76
N ASP A 28 2.82 14.66 9.14
CA ASP A 28 2.07 15.41 10.16
C ASP A 28 1.92 14.65 11.50
N GLY A 29 3.01 14.02 11.94
CA GLY A 29 3.05 13.22 13.18
C GLY A 29 2.44 11.83 13.07
N ARG A 30 2.17 11.35 11.84
CA ARG A 30 1.58 10.05 11.56
C ARG A 30 2.60 9.17 10.84
N PHE A 31 2.57 7.88 11.17
CA PHE A 31 3.55 6.90 10.71
C PHE A 31 2.81 5.73 10.09
N PHE A 32 3.35 5.17 9.01
CA PHE A 32 2.84 3.91 8.49
C PHE A 32 3.12 2.77 9.45
N LYS A 33 2.18 1.84 9.57
CA LYS A 33 2.27 0.62 10.37
C LYS A 33 1.94 -0.57 9.49
N SER A 34 2.61 -1.69 9.74
CA SER A 34 2.31 -2.98 9.11
C SER A 34 1.12 -3.64 9.79
N TYR A 35 0.13 -4.04 9.00
CA TYR A 35 -1.08 -4.74 9.45
C TYR A 35 -1.26 -6.13 8.83
N GLY A 36 -0.57 -6.45 7.73
CA GLY A 36 -0.68 -7.74 7.04
C GLY A 36 0.32 -8.78 7.53
N ALA A 37 0.14 -10.04 7.09
CA ALA A 37 1.07 -11.12 7.43
C ALA A 37 2.43 -10.96 6.72
N ARG A 38 2.44 -10.43 5.48
CA ARG A 38 3.70 -10.18 4.74
C ARG A 38 4.41 -8.96 5.32
N LYS A 39 5.61 -9.19 5.87
CA LYS A 39 6.47 -8.13 6.45
C LYS A 39 7.37 -7.43 5.44
N SER A 40 7.52 -8.01 4.25
CA SER A 40 8.17 -7.41 3.09
C SER A 40 7.33 -7.73 1.86
N PHE A 41 7.04 -6.72 1.04
CA PHE A 41 6.25 -6.87 -0.19
C PHE A 41 6.57 -5.75 -1.18
N GLY A 42 6.51 -6.07 -2.47
CA GLY A 42 6.68 -5.09 -3.53
C GLY A 42 5.87 -5.46 -4.76
N GLY A 43 5.81 -4.55 -5.72
CA GLY A 43 5.09 -4.76 -6.97
C GLY A 43 5.00 -3.52 -7.82
N GLN A 44 4.45 -3.70 -9.01
CA GLN A 44 4.08 -2.59 -9.87
C GLN A 44 2.91 -1.83 -9.24
N ILE A 45 3.00 -0.51 -9.21
CA ILE A 45 2.03 0.36 -8.57
C ILE A 45 0.77 0.43 -9.42
N VAL A 46 -0.37 0.33 -8.74
CA VAL A 46 -1.68 0.82 -9.21
C VAL A 46 -2.12 1.89 -8.24
N THR A 47 -2.59 3.03 -8.75
CA THR A 47 -2.95 4.18 -7.91
C THR A 47 -4.45 4.38 -7.82
N VAL A 48 -4.91 4.82 -6.64
CA VAL A 48 -6.27 5.32 -6.45
C VAL A 48 -6.26 6.49 -5.47
N LYS A 49 -6.95 7.57 -5.85
CA LYS A 49 -7.22 8.71 -4.98
C LYS A 49 -8.68 8.72 -4.58
N CYS A 50 -8.96 8.76 -3.29
CA CYS A 50 -10.31 8.86 -2.78
C CYS A 50 -10.35 9.62 -1.45
N PHE A 51 -11.55 9.96 -0.99
CA PHE A 51 -11.72 10.60 0.30
C PHE A 51 -12.94 10.02 1.01
N GLU A 52 -12.68 9.22 2.05
CA GLU A 52 -13.71 8.60 2.89
C GLU A 52 -14.73 7.74 2.13
N ASP A 53 -14.30 7.22 0.99
CA ASP A 53 -15.05 6.33 0.11
C ASP A 53 -14.11 5.25 -0.42
N ASN A 54 -14.48 3.98 -0.22
CA ASN A 54 -13.65 2.86 -0.65
C ASN A 54 -14.22 2.07 -1.82
N SER A 55 -15.17 2.64 -2.57
CA SER A 55 -15.73 1.99 -3.76
C SER A 55 -14.63 1.58 -4.74
N ARG A 56 -13.74 2.50 -5.13
CA ARG A 56 -12.67 2.22 -6.09
C ARG A 56 -11.59 1.27 -5.54
N VAL A 57 -11.27 1.38 -4.25
CA VAL A 57 -10.38 0.45 -3.55
C VAL A 57 -10.92 -0.98 -3.62
N LYS A 58 -12.21 -1.16 -3.29
CA LYS A 58 -12.87 -2.46 -3.33
C LYS A 58 -12.90 -3.04 -4.75
N GLU A 59 -13.25 -2.21 -5.75
CA GLU A 59 -13.34 -2.63 -7.15
C GLU A 59 -11.98 -3.11 -7.69
N LEU A 60 -10.91 -2.34 -7.46
CA LEU A 60 -9.57 -2.69 -7.91
C LEU A 60 -9.05 -3.98 -7.27
N LEU A 61 -9.24 -4.15 -5.95
CA LEU A 61 -8.81 -5.36 -5.23
C LEU A 61 -9.67 -6.59 -5.55
N ALA A 62 -10.71 -6.45 -6.35
CA ALA A 62 -11.47 -7.55 -6.94
C ALA A 62 -10.99 -7.92 -8.36
N THR A 63 -9.94 -7.27 -8.86
CA THR A 63 -9.28 -7.58 -10.15
C THR A 63 -7.93 -8.25 -9.94
N ASP A 64 -7.36 -8.84 -10.99
CA ASP A 64 -6.04 -9.49 -10.95
C ASP A 64 -4.91 -8.53 -10.54
N GLY A 65 -4.35 -8.82 -9.37
CA GLY A 65 -3.28 -8.09 -8.71
C GLY A 65 -1.92 -8.76 -8.80
N THR A 66 -1.76 -9.82 -9.61
CA THR A 66 -0.51 -10.57 -9.72
C THR A 66 0.67 -9.61 -9.99
N GLY A 67 1.64 -9.59 -9.07
CA GLY A 67 2.83 -8.73 -9.17
C GLY A 67 2.59 -7.24 -8.89
N LYS A 68 1.40 -6.86 -8.38
CA LYS A 68 1.00 -5.47 -8.18
C LYS A 68 0.79 -5.11 -6.71
N VAL A 69 0.96 -3.83 -6.42
CA VAL A 69 0.65 -3.20 -5.13
C VAL A 69 -0.28 -2.02 -5.37
N LEU A 70 -1.39 -1.98 -4.63
CA LEU A 70 -2.31 -0.85 -4.69
C LEU A 70 -1.84 0.26 -3.75
N VAL A 71 -1.68 1.47 -4.25
CA VAL A 71 -1.37 2.67 -3.46
C VAL A 71 -2.61 3.56 -3.41
N VAL A 72 -3.09 3.81 -2.19
CA VAL A 72 -4.33 4.55 -1.92
C VAL A 72 -4.00 5.88 -1.26
N ASP A 73 -4.25 6.99 -1.95
CA ASP A 73 -4.33 8.31 -1.33
C ASP A 73 -5.74 8.51 -0.76
N GLY A 74 -5.89 8.32 0.55
CA GLY A 74 -7.11 8.54 1.30
C GLY A 74 -7.21 9.94 1.93
N GLY A 75 -6.32 10.87 1.55
CA GLY A 75 -6.17 12.18 2.17
C GLY A 75 -5.79 12.13 3.65
N ALA A 76 -5.22 11.01 4.12
CA ALA A 76 -4.99 10.72 5.52
C ALA A 76 -6.19 11.02 6.44
N SER A 77 -7.41 10.71 5.99
CA SER A 77 -8.54 10.78 6.92
C SER A 77 -8.37 9.76 8.04
N MET A 78 -8.52 10.23 9.29
CA MET A 78 -8.56 9.43 10.51
C MET A 78 -10.00 9.16 10.96
N ARG A 79 -11.00 9.39 10.11
CA ARG A 79 -12.42 9.29 10.49
C ARG A 79 -13.09 7.99 10.04
N CYS A 80 -12.49 7.28 9.09
CA CYS A 80 -12.99 5.99 8.63
C CYS A 80 -11.89 5.12 8.00
N ALA A 81 -12.14 3.81 7.96
CA ALA A 81 -11.28 2.82 7.34
C ALA A 81 -11.62 2.63 5.87
N LEU A 82 -10.58 2.58 5.02
CA LEU A 82 -10.68 2.32 3.58
C LEU A 82 -10.58 0.83 3.25
N MET A 83 -10.05 0.02 4.16
CA MET A 83 -9.97 -1.43 4.04
C MET A 83 -10.28 -2.11 5.38
N GLY A 84 -10.98 -3.24 5.30
CA GLY A 84 -11.15 -4.21 6.37
C GLY A 84 -11.00 -5.62 5.82
N ASP A 85 -11.29 -6.63 6.64
CA ASP A 85 -11.14 -8.06 6.36
C ASP A 85 -11.65 -8.50 4.97
N MET A 86 -12.92 -8.26 4.65
CA MET A 86 -13.53 -8.70 3.39
C MET A 86 -12.84 -8.14 2.13
N ILE A 87 -12.30 -6.92 2.22
CA ILE A 87 -11.59 -6.29 1.09
C ILE A 87 -10.18 -6.87 0.98
N ALA A 88 -9.51 -7.11 2.12
CA ALA A 88 -8.20 -7.73 2.15
C ALA A 88 -8.26 -9.20 1.66
N GLU A 89 -9.28 -9.97 2.06
CA GLU A 89 -9.53 -11.32 1.56
C GLU A 89 -9.73 -11.35 0.04
N SER A 90 -10.48 -10.38 -0.51
CA SER A 90 -10.61 -10.21 -1.96
C SER A 90 -9.26 -9.97 -2.62
N ALA A 91 -8.41 -9.13 -2.02
CA ALA A 91 -7.08 -8.85 -2.56
C ALA A 91 -6.21 -10.11 -2.60
N VAL A 92 -6.20 -10.91 -1.54
CA VAL A 92 -5.49 -12.21 -1.49
C VAL A 92 -6.03 -13.16 -2.57
N LYS A 93 -7.36 -13.28 -2.68
CA LYS A 93 -8.01 -14.13 -3.67
C LYS A 93 -7.64 -13.75 -5.10
N ASN A 94 -7.38 -12.48 -5.36
CA ASN A 94 -6.95 -11.97 -6.66
C ASN A 94 -5.44 -11.68 -6.73
N HIS A 95 -4.63 -12.33 -5.89
CA HIS A 95 -3.17 -12.38 -6.00
C HIS A 95 -2.44 -11.03 -5.88
N TRP A 96 -3.02 -10.04 -5.19
CA TRP A 96 -2.32 -8.79 -4.88
C TRP A 96 -1.15 -9.05 -3.95
N ASN A 97 -0.01 -8.39 -4.20
CA ASN A 97 1.16 -8.49 -3.32
C ASN A 97 1.00 -7.66 -2.04
N GLY A 98 0.27 -6.54 -2.14
CA GLY A 98 -0.04 -5.72 -0.98
C GLY A 98 -0.78 -4.43 -1.29
N VAL A 99 -1.03 -3.65 -0.25
CA VAL A 99 -1.69 -2.35 -0.30
C VAL A 99 -1.00 -1.36 0.64
N VAL A 100 -0.72 -0.17 0.14
CA VAL A 100 -0.26 0.99 0.94
C VAL A 100 -1.38 2.02 0.98
N ILE A 101 -1.86 2.36 2.18
CA ILE A 101 -3.01 3.24 2.39
C ILE A 101 -2.60 4.47 3.18
N TYR A 102 -2.57 5.63 2.51
CA TYR A 102 -2.47 6.93 3.17
C TYR A 102 -3.82 7.30 3.81
N GLY A 103 -4.14 6.58 4.89
CA GLY A 103 -5.44 6.56 5.55
C GLY A 103 -5.51 5.44 6.58
N CYS A 104 -6.72 5.04 6.97
CA CYS A 104 -6.94 4.02 8.00
C CYS A 104 -7.44 2.68 7.47
N VAL A 105 -7.24 1.64 8.28
CA VAL A 105 -7.80 0.28 8.11
C VAL A 105 -8.64 -0.12 9.32
N ARG A 106 -9.24 -1.30 9.28
CA ARG A 106 -9.96 -1.91 10.40
C ARG A 106 -9.87 -3.43 10.34
N ASP A 107 -10.47 -4.11 11.31
CA ASP A 107 -10.47 -5.57 11.41
C ASP A 107 -9.03 -6.12 11.50
N VAL A 108 -8.18 -5.42 12.28
CA VAL A 108 -6.72 -5.57 12.27
C VAL A 108 -6.23 -6.97 12.62
N ASP A 109 -6.92 -7.66 13.52
CA ASP A 109 -6.55 -9.02 13.92
C ASP A 109 -6.79 -10.01 12.78
N ALA A 110 -7.89 -9.85 12.04
CA ALA A 110 -8.20 -10.70 10.89
C ALA A 110 -7.25 -10.45 9.72
N ILE A 111 -6.98 -9.18 9.39
CA ILE A 111 -6.07 -8.86 8.27
C ILE A 111 -4.61 -9.23 8.55
N ALA A 112 -4.22 -9.35 9.82
CA ALA A 112 -2.87 -9.77 10.22
C ALA A 112 -2.58 -11.25 9.88
N GLU A 113 -3.62 -12.05 9.67
CA GLU A 113 -3.51 -13.48 9.30
C GLU A 113 -3.49 -13.69 7.78
N LEU A 114 -3.83 -12.66 6.99
CA LEU A 114 -3.91 -12.74 5.54
C LEU A 114 -2.53 -12.59 4.90
N ASP A 115 -2.22 -13.46 3.94
CA ASP A 115 -0.98 -13.44 3.14
C ASP A 115 -0.96 -12.26 2.14
N LEU A 116 -0.92 -11.05 2.69
CA LEU A 116 -0.95 -9.77 2.00
C LEU A 116 -0.05 -8.77 2.73
N GLY A 117 0.66 -7.93 2.00
CA GLY A 117 1.33 -6.76 2.58
C GLY A 117 0.33 -5.64 2.83
N ILE A 118 0.26 -5.07 4.03
CA ILE A 118 -0.66 -3.96 4.31
C ILE A 118 0.05 -2.91 5.15
N HIS A 119 0.33 -1.74 4.58
CA HIS A 119 0.82 -0.58 5.31
C HIS A 119 -0.24 0.52 5.34
N ALA A 120 -0.60 1.00 6.53
CA ALA A 120 -1.56 2.10 6.70
C ALA A 120 -1.19 2.99 7.89
N LEU A 121 -1.78 4.18 8.00
CA LEU A 121 -1.43 5.13 9.07
C LEU A 121 -1.98 4.71 10.45
N ALA A 122 -3.21 4.21 10.49
CA ALA A 122 -3.90 3.87 11.74
C ALA A 122 -5.01 2.84 11.53
N SER A 123 -5.52 2.31 12.63
CA SER A 123 -6.76 1.52 12.65
C SER A 123 -7.91 2.35 13.23
N ILE A 124 -9.13 2.13 12.72
CA ILE A 124 -10.35 2.76 13.22
C ILE A 124 -11.57 1.87 12.93
N PRO A 125 -12.52 1.68 13.87
CA PRO A 125 -13.67 0.78 13.63
C PRO A 125 -14.65 1.28 12.56
N GLN A 126 -14.74 2.60 12.36
CA GLN A 126 -15.72 3.22 11.46
C GLN A 126 -15.43 2.88 9.99
N LYS A 127 -16.42 2.35 9.27
CA LYS A 127 -16.31 2.11 7.81
C LYS A 127 -16.45 3.39 7.01
N SER A 128 -15.81 3.45 5.84
CA SER A 128 -16.01 4.50 4.84
C SER A 128 -17.37 4.41 4.13
N ASN A 129 -17.67 5.40 3.31
CA ASN A 129 -18.80 5.39 2.37
C ASN A 129 -18.51 4.49 1.16
N ARG A 130 -19.55 4.28 0.34
CA ARG A 130 -19.52 3.53 -0.93
C ARG A 130 -20.44 4.18 -1.96
N LYS A 131 -20.08 5.38 -2.41
CA LYS A 131 -20.82 6.19 -3.38
C LYS A 131 -20.20 6.12 -4.79
N GLY A 132 -19.16 5.33 -5.00
CA GLY A 132 -18.48 5.23 -6.29
C GLY A 132 -17.50 6.38 -6.57
N ILE A 133 -17.15 7.16 -5.55
CA ILE A 133 -16.29 8.33 -5.68
C ILE A 133 -14.82 7.92 -5.59
N GLY A 134 -13.98 8.51 -6.43
CA GLY A 134 -12.54 8.31 -6.46
C GLY A 134 -12.00 8.29 -7.89
N GLU A 135 -10.71 8.55 -8.02
CA GLU A 135 -9.99 8.58 -9.29
C GLU A 135 -8.96 7.44 -9.29
N VAL A 136 -8.87 6.71 -10.39
CA VAL A 136 -7.95 5.58 -10.58
C VAL A 136 -6.90 5.99 -11.61
N ASP A 137 -5.67 5.49 -11.45
CA ASP A 137 -4.56 5.74 -12.37
C ASP A 137 -4.21 7.24 -12.52
N VAL A 138 -4.27 7.96 -11.39
CA VAL A 138 -3.82 9.36 -11.29
C VAL A 138 -2.55 9.45 -10.44
N PRO A 139 -1.58 10.34 -10.79
CA PRO A 139 -0.42 10.56 -9.95
C PRO A 139 -0.81 10.96 -8.52
N LEU A 140 -0.23 10.27 -7.54
CA LEU A 140 -0.41 10.58 -6.12
C LEU A 140 0.84 11.25 -5.59
N TYR A 141 0.68 12.13 -4.60
CA TYR A 141 1.79 12.79 -3.94
C TYR A 141 1.56 12.88 -2.44
N PHE A 142 2.39 12.16 -1.68
CA PHE A 142 2.45 12.24 -0.22
C PHE A 142 3.83 11.79 0.25
N GLY A 143 4.25 12.31 1.40
CA GLY A 143 5.53 11.96 2.01
C GLY A 143 6.76 12.22 1.15
N SER A 144 6.73 13.32 0.40
CA SER A 144 7.80 13.73 -0.51
C SER A 144 8.07 12.74 -1.65
N VAL A 145 7.12 11.85 -1.93
CA VAL A 145 7.19 10.84 -2.99
C VAL A 145 6.03 11.04 -3.95
N THR A 146 6.33 10.95 -5.24
CA THR A 146 5.32 10.80 -6.29
C THR A 146 5.12 9.32 -6.59
N PHE A 147 3.87 8.87 -6.60
CA PHE A 147 3.48 7.51 -6.98
C PHE A 147 2.73 7.58 -8.31
N ASN A 148 3.25 6.93 -9.35
CA ASN A 148 2.56 6.77 -10.63
C ASN A 148 2.20 5.30 -10.85
N SER A 149 1.07 5.04 -11.49
CA SER A 149 0.79 3.68 -11.97
C SER A 149 1.88 3.25 -12.95
N GLY A 150 2.39 2.03 -12.78
CA GLY A 150 3.48 1.50 -13.60
C GLY A 150 4.88 1.56 -12.97
N ASP A 151 5.12 2.49 -12.03
CA ASP A 151 6.31 2.52 -11.19
C ASP A 151 6.33 1.30 -10.25
N PHE A 152 7.42 1.10 -9.52
CA PHE A 152 7.59 -0.01 -8.57
C PHE A 152 7.69 0.50 -7.14
N ILE A 153 6.99 -0.17 -6.23
CA ILE A 153 7.03 0.11 -4.79
C ILE A 153 7.55 -1.11 -4.05
N TYR A 154 8.36 -0.85 -3.02
CA TYR A 154 8.93 -1.85 -2.13
C TYR A 154 8.72 -1.39 -0.69
N ALA A 155 8.18 -2.25 0.15
CA ALA A 155 7.83 -1.93 1.51
C ALA A 155 8.24 -3.05 2.45
N ASP A 156 8.90 -2.68 3.55
CA ASP A 156 9.19 -3.56 4.68
C ASP A 156 9.06 -2.79 6.01
N ASN A 157 9.43 -3.42 7.12
CA ASN A 157 9.35 -2.77 8.43
C ASN A 157 10.30 -1.55 8.59
N ASN A 158 11.27 -1.35 7.70
CA ASN A 158 12.18 -0.20 7.75
C ASN A 158 11.55 1.02 7.06
N GLY A 159 10.82 0.80 5.97
CA GLY A 159 10.21 1.90 5.23
C GLY A 159 9.58 1.49 3.91
N ILE A 160 9.29 2.52 3.10
CA ILE A 160 8.71 2.39 1.77
C ILE A 160 9.60 3.15 0.79
N VAL A 161 10.00 2.49 -0.28
CA VAL A 161 10.76 3.09 -1.38
C VAL A 161 10.03 2.90 -2.70
N VAL A 162 10.21 3.84 -3.62
CA VAL A 162 9.61 3.86 -4.95
C VAL A 162 10.69 4.06 -6.01
N ALA A 163 10.66 3.25 -7.06
CA ALA A 163 11.56 3.32 -8.19
C ALA A 163 10.77 3.34 -9.50
N LYS A 164 11.31 3.99 -10.54
CA LYS A 164 10.69 4.03 -11.88
C LYS A 164 10.77 2.69 -12.63
N GLU A 165 11.63 1.79 -12.17
CA GLU A 165 11.88 0.49 -12.79
C GLU A 165 12.01 -0.61 -11.72
N LYS A 166 11.87 -1.86 -12.15
CA LYS A 166 11.99 -3.03 -11.29
C LYS A 166 13.43 -3.18 -10.78
N LEU A 167 13.60 -3.26 -9.46
CA LEU A 167 14.90 -3.44 -8.81
C LEU A 167 15.25 -4.92 -8.59
N VAL A 168 14.27 -5.72 -8.16
CA VAL A 168 14.40 -7.16 -7.85
C VAL A 168 13.20 -7.95 -8.34
N ASP A 169 13.37 -9.26 -8.52
CA ASP A 169 12.26 -10.18 -8.76
C ASP A 169 11.38 -10.36 -7.51
N LEU A 170 10.07 -10.46 -7.72
CA LEU A 170 9.01 -10.37 -6.72
C LEU A 170 8.07 -11.56 -6.80
#